data_AF-A0A2E7USY2-F1
#
_entry.id   AF-A0A2E7USY2-F1
#
_cell.length_a   1.000
_cell.length_b   1.000
_cell.length_c   1.000
_cell.angle_alpha   90.00
_cell.angle_beta   90.00
_cell.angle_gamma   90.00
#
_symmetry.space_group_name_H-M   'P 1'
#
loop_
_entity.id
_entity.type
_entity.pdbx_description
1 polymer ?
#
loop_
_entity_poly.entity_id
_entity_poly.type
_entity_poly.pdbx_seq_one_letter_code
_entity_poly.pdbx_strand_id
1 'polypeptide(L)'
;MHVSVQGPVTDARSAWASISETDVLLSLAGAPPILSRWVEDADGETLPSGIMLGPAGLRHAFEEASLCWVKGAFLRFVRRVEGPLLRSIQYEASLVPTGVGFRADVALTVVPKLRGFTGSLRLYTLGVRKGWMRELERAATSIETARPSRRSLDMTTSAALVRWAERSARPALRARVESWMRRASPRALRDLRPLELVQGWEADTGEGSGEVLDDIVEAAATGVLEMRWAVMCSRCRAEVCRTASLAGLTERVRCPACGSTQTVDLARNTEVVLEASSWLGVREVTCPSLAAAWPEVEAGALLGPDETVELPLALNPGVYALVAGAGAEALDGALVVTADGPSAARWSPGMGTVHLGQGTLVLANPTRRRHFIRLVRPADSIQHLSAFAMLTRPRFRTRLGGQAPAPDVVLDVGDATVLFTDFTDSTKLFARFGDRMAVQHIRSRLDAVEACVQDCGGVRVKTLGDGLLALFSRPEHAVRACDELLHSPLRGLPGEPQLRLGIARGPILTEHTDAAGLDCLGATVAAAARAVYNAPPLTARWTGLVQADPHVQRYLREANAQVEPDGETFHRMTVPVISV
;
A
#
# COMPACT_ATOMS: atom_id res chain seq x y z
N MET A 1 27.24 -5.77 -29.44
CA MET A 1 27.85 -6.24 -28.17
C MET A 1 26.86 -7.21 -27.54
N HIS A 2 27.33 -8.33 -27.02
CA HIS A 2 26.49 -9.28 -26.29
C HIS A 2 27.25 -9.72 -25.03
N VAL A 3 26.56 -9.72 -23.88
CA VAL A 3 27.05 -10.24 -22.60
C VAL A 3 25.99 -11.19 -22.08
N SER A 4 26.42 -12.35 -21.59
CA SER A 4 25.55 -13.28 -20.89
C SER A 4 26.25 -13.81 -19.64
N VAL A 5 25.48 -14.00 -18.57
CA VAL A 5 25.89 -14.58 -17.30
C VAL A 5 24.87 -15.61 -16.85
N GLN A 6 25.37 -16.63 -16.17
CA GLN A 6 24.57 -17.61 -15.46
C GLN A 6 24.91 -17.48 -13.98
N GLY A 7 23.88 -17.24 -13.16
CA GLY A 7 24.02 -17.15 -11.73
C GLY A 7 24.21 -18.52 -11.07
N PRO A 8 24.50 -18.56 -9.76
CA PRO A 8 24.35 -19.76 -8.95
C PRO A 8 22.88 -20.16 -8.77
N VAL A 9 22.66 -21.36 -8.21
CA VAL A 9 21.33 -21.86 -7.86
C VAL A 9 20.88 -21.25 -6.53
N THR A 10 19.64 -20.77 -6.46
CA THR A 10 19.00 -20.23 -5.26
C THR A 10 17.49 -20.48 -5.27
N ASP A 11 16.75 -19.98 -4.29
CA ASP A 11 15.28 -20.08 -4.27
C ASP A 11 14.64 -19.17 -5.33
N ALA A 12 13.40 -19.47 -5.73
CA ALA A 12 12.70 -18.75 -6.79
C ALA A 12 12.55 -17.25 -6.52
N ARG A 13 12.32 -16.86 -5.26
CA ARG A 13 12.07 -15.46 -4.86
C ARG A 13 13.36 -14.65 -4.96
N SER A 14 14.46 -15.16 -4.39
CA SER A 14 15.77 -14.52 -4.48
C SER A 14 16.25 -14.42 -5.93
N ALA A 15 16.07 -15.49 -6.71
CA ALA A 15 16.42 -15.51 -8.12
C ALA A 15 15.63 -14.45 -8.91
N TRP A 16 14.31 -14.38 -8.73
CA TRP A 16 13.47 -13.37 -9.39
C TRP A 16 13.83 -11.94 -9.00
N ALA A 17 14.05 -11.68 -7.71
CA ALA A 17 14.44 -10.35 -7.24
C ALA A 17 15.75 -9.88 -7.90
N SER A 18 16.73 -10.78 -8.05
CA SER A 18 18.03 -10.45 -8.64
C SER A 18 17.96 -10.03 -10.12
N ILE A 19 16.99 -10.54 -10.88
CA ILE A 19 16.86 -10.24 -12.32
C ILE A 19 15.83 -9.17 -12.63
N SER A 20 14.82 -9.00 -11.77
CA SER A 20 13.77 -7.99 -11.95
C SER A 20 14.22 -6.59 -11.52
N GLU A 21 15.26 -6.49 -10.68
CA GLU A 21 15.94 -5.23 -10.33
C GLU A 21 16.97 -4.82 -11.39
N THR A 22 16.49 -4.58 -12.60
CA THR A 22 17.34 -4.27 -13.77
C THR A 22 18.23 -3.05 -13.56
N ASP A 23 17.82 -2.08 -12.75
CA ASP A 23 18.64 -0.91 -12.45
C ASP A 23 19.83 -1.21 -11.54
N VAL A 24 19.70 -2.15 -10.60
CA VAL A 24 20.84 -2.61 -9.80
C VAL A 24 21.84 -3.29 -10.72
N LEU A 25 21.35 -4.16 -11.61
CA LEU A 25 22.19 -4.81 -12.63
C LEU A 25 22.86 -3.78 -13.54
N LEU A 26 22.14 -2.75 -14.00
CA LEU A 26 22.70 -1.68 -14.82
C LEU A 26 23.74 -0.86 -14.05
N SER A 27 23.45 -0.45 -12.82
CA SER A 27 24.40 0.29 -11.97
C SER A 27 25.68 -0.51 -11.72
N LEU A 28 25.57 -1.81 -11.45
CA LEU A 28 26.74 -2.69 -11.24
C LEU A 28 27.54 -2.93 -12.52
N ALA A 29 26.89 -2.78 -13.67
CA ALA A 29 27.54 -2.76 -14.96
C ALA A 29 28.29 -1.44 -15.25
N GLY A 30 28.25 -0.47 -14.33
CA GLY A 30 28.78 0.87 -14.56
C GLY A 30 27.94 1.66 -15.56
N ALA A 31 26.69 1.24 -15.79
CA ALA A 31 25.77 1.98 -16.61
C ALA A 31 25.36 3.28 -15.89
N PRO A 32 25.20 4.37 -16.63
CA PRO A 32 24.64 5.59 -16.09
C PRO A 32 23.18 5.37 -15.64
N PRO A 33 22.70 6.18 -14.67
CA PRO A 33 21.32 6.10 -14.23
C PRO A 33 20.37 6.39 -15.39
N ILE A 34 19.25 5.68 -15.38
CA ILE A 34 18.17 5.85 -16.33
C ILE A 34 17.08 6.68 -15.65
N LEU A 35 16.64 7.72 -16.35
CA LEU A 35 15.47 8.50 -15.95
C LEU A 35 14.32 8.05 -16.84
N SER A 36 13.35 7.33 -16.28
CA SER A 36 12.15 6.96 -17.03
C SER A 36 10.91 7.69 -16.56
N ARG A 37 9.94 7.67 -17.45
CA ARG A 37 8.60 8.21 -17.28
C ARG A 37 7.67 7.41 -18.19
N TRP A 38 6.39 7.44 -17.87
CA TRP A 38 5.38 7.01 -18.82
C TRP A 38 5.12 8.14 -19.79
N VAL A 39 5.12 7.83 -21.08
CA VAL A 39 4.81 8.78 -22.16
C VAL A 39 3.61 8.24 -22.91
N GLU A 40 2.59 9.07 -23.04
CA GLU A 40 1.45 8.76 -23.90
C GLU A 40 1.86 8.91 -25.36
N ASP A 41 1.62 7.89 -26.16
CA ASP A 41 1.84 7.91 -27.61
C ASP A 41 0.64 8.52 -28.35
N ALA A 42 0.73 8.62 -29.68
CA ALA A 42 -0.32 9.21 -30.51
C ALA A 42 -1.65 8.44 -30.46
N ASP A 43 -1.63 7.17 -30.05
CA ASP A 43 -2.81 6.30 -29.97
C ASP A 43 -3.47 6.32 -28.57
N GLY A 44 -2.91 7.11 -27.63
CA GLY A 44 -3.36 7.21 -26.24
C GLY A 44 -2.78 6.12 -25.34
N GLU A 45 -1.84 5.30 -25.83
CA GLU A 45 -1.17 4.28 -25.03
C GLU A 45 -0.01 4.86 -24.24
N THR A 46 0.07 4.49 -22.97
CA THR A 46 1.16 4.94 -22.10
C THR A 46 2.30 3.94 -22.12
N LEU A 47 3.41 4.33 -22.72
CA LEU A 47 4.59 3.49 -22.86
C LEU A 47 5.69 3.93 -21.89
N PRO A 48 6.42 2.98 -21.30
CA PRO A 48 7.65 3.31 -20.60
C PRO A 48 8.68 3.90 -21.58
N SER A 49 9.16 5.11 -21.28
CA SER A 49 10.18 5.81 -22.08
C SER A 49 11.11 6.58 -21.17
N GLY A 50 12.25 7.06 -21.66
CA GLY A 50 13.18 7.76 -20.78
C GLY A 50 14.42 8.30 -21.45
N ILE A 51 15.36 8.72 -20.62
CA ILE A 51 16.68 9.22 -21.01
C ILE A 51 17.75 8.43 -20.26
N MET A 52 18.70 7.87 -21.01
CA MET A 52 19.95 7.31 -20.49
C MET A 52 21.07 8.32 -20.69
N LEU A 53 21.89 8.53 -19.66
CA LEU A 53 22.99 9.50 -19.70
C LEU A 53 24.31 8.86 -20.12
N GLY A 54 24.63 8.86 -21.41
CA GLY A 54 25.91 8.36 -21.91
C GLY A 54 27.15 9.12 -21.41
N PRO A 55 28.35 8.68 -21.86
CA PRO A 55 29.62 9.33 -21.53
C PRO A 55 29.60 10.83 -21.81
N ALA A 56 30.29 11.62 -20.98
CA ALA A 56 30.35 13.08 -21.09
C ALA A 56 28.97 13.79 -21.06
N GLY A 57 27.94 13.15 -20.48
CA GLY A 57 26.61 13.73 -20.35
C GLY A 57 25.74 13.65 -21.60
N LEU A 58 26.14 12.86 -22.61
CA LEU A 58 25.34 12.63 -23.81
C LEU A 58 23.98 12.03 -23.44
N ARG A 59 22.89 12.60 -23.98
CA ARG A 59 21.54 12.10 -23.72
C ARG A 59 21.12 11.11 -24.79
N HIS A 60 20.64 9.95 -24.35
CA HIS A 60 20.06 8.91 -25.20
C HIS A 60 18.60 8.74 -24.80
N ALA A 61 17.70 9.38 -25.54
CA ALA A 61 16.28 9.10 -25.37
C ALA A 61 15.99 7.66 -25.81
N PHE A 62 15.02 7.02 -25.17
CA PHE A 62 14.60 5.68 -25.57
C PHE A 62 13.11 5.48 -25.34
N GLU A 63 12.55 4.57 -26.11
CA GLU A 63 11.22 3.98 -25.93
C GLU A 63 11.38 2.46 -25.80
N GLU A 64 10.53 1.82 -24.99
CA GLU A 64 10.41 0.36 -25.00
C GLU A 64 9.65 -0.08 -26.26
N ALA A 65 10.37 -0.67 -27.21
CA ALA A 65 9.81 -1.19 -28.46
C ALA A 65 9.11 -2.54 -28.23
N SER A 66 9.61 -3.35 -27.28
CA SER A 66 8.92 -4.53 -26.77
C SER A 66 9.23 -4.71 -25.29
N LEU A 67 8.26 -5.25 -24.55
CA LEU A 67 8.39 -5.51 -23.12
C LEU A 67 7.48 -6.69 -22.79
N CYS A 68 8.03 -7.78 -22.27
CA CYS A 68 7.27 -8.96 -21.90
C CYS A 68 7.91 -9.65 -20.68
N TRP A 69 7.08 -10.00 -19.69
CA TRP A 69 7.54 -10.74 -18.53
C TRP A 69 6.45 -11.64 -17.97
N VAL A 70 6.90 -12.68 -17.29
CA VAL A 70 6.10 -13.48 -16.36
C VAL A 70 6.89 -13.60 -15.06
N LYS A 71 6.28 -13.17 -13.96
CA LYS A 71 6.87 -13.22 -12.62
C LYS A 71 7.27 -14.65 -12.28
N GLY A 72 8.50 -14.80 -11.79
CA GLY A 72 9.07 -16.12 -11.47
C GLY A 72 9.49 -16.95 -12.69
N ALA A 73 9.41 -16.42 -13.90
CA ALA A 73 9.82 -17.14 -15.12
C ALA A 73 10.81 -16.35 -15.99
N PHE A 74 10.43 -15.20 -16.54
CA PHE A 74 11.33 -14.40 -17.39
C PHE A 74 10.98 -12.92 -17.44
N LEU A 75 11.95 -12.09 -17.83
CA LEU A 75 11.79 -10.68 -18.16
C LEU A 75 12.58 -10.38 -19.44
N ARG A 76 11.93 -9.82 -20.45
CA ARG A 76 12.53 -9.47 -21.74
C ARG A 76 12.07 -8.09 -22.19
N PHE A 77 12.99 -7.27 -22.68
CA PHE A 77 12.64 -6.00 -23.30
C PHE A 77 13.62 -5.59 -24.39
N VAL A 78 13.13 -4.78 -25.32
CA VAL A 78 13.93 -4.14 -26.37
C VAL A 78 13.71 -2.64 -26.31
N ARG A 79 14.76 -1.89 -26.02
CA ARG A 79 14.79 -0.44 -26.11
C ARG A 79 15.23 0.00 -27.49
N ARG A 80 14.41 0.83 -28.14
CA ARG A 80 14.84 1.62 -29.28
C ARG A 80 15.46 2.91 -28.75
N VAL A 81 16.67 3.22 -29.19
CA VAL A 81 17.44 4.34 -28.66
C VAL A 81 17.60 5.44 -29.70
N GLU A 82 17.12 6.62 -29.36
CA GLU A 82 17.34 7.87 -30.06
C GLU A 82 18.50 8.62 -29.42
N GLY A 83 19.69 8.41 -29.97
CA GLY A 83 20.86 9.18 -29.59
C GLY A 83 22.05 8.93 -30.51
N PRO A 84 23.20 9.53 -30.24
CA PRO A 84 24.35 9.51 -31.15
C PRO A 84 25.11 8.19 -31.18
N LEU A 85 25.07 7.39 -30.11
CA LEU A 85 25.96 6.22 -29.93
C LEU A 85 25.28 4.87 -30.11
N LEU A 86 24.04 4.74 -29.64
CA LEU A 86 23.33 3.47 -29.53
C LEU A 86 22.10 3.46 -30.45
N ARG A 87 21.80 2.29 -31.00
CA ARG A 87 20.61 2.03 -31.83
C ARG A 87 19.55 1.29 -31.04
N SER A 88 19.93 0.23 -30.34
CA SER A 88 19.03 -0.54 -29.50
C SER A 88 19.76 -1.25 -28.36
N ILE A 89 19.00 -1.57 -27.31
CA ILE A 89 19.44 -2.39 -26.18
C ILE A 89 18.38 -3.47 -25.98
N GLN A 90 18.79 -4.72 -25.90
CA GLN A 90 17.93 -5.86 -25.63
C GLN A 90 18.40 -6.53 -24.35
N TYR A 91 17.48 -6.75 -23.43
CA TYR A 91 17.71 -7.43 -22.17
C TYR A 91 16.83 -8.66 -22.11
N GLU A 92 17.42 -9.77 -21.69
CA GLU A 92 16.72 -11.03 -21.49
C GLU A 92 17.18 -11.64 -20.18
N ALA A 93 16.24 -11.96 -19.30
CA ALA A 93 16.49 -12.73 -18.11
C ALA A 93 15.47 -13.86 -18.01
N SER A 94 15.91 -15.03 -17.59
CA SER A 94 15.06 -16.20 -17.39
C SER A 94 15.49 -16.97 -16.13
N LEU A 95 14.51 -17.54 -15.43
CA LEU A 95 14.73 -18.47 -14.34
C LEU A 95 14.65 -19.90 -14.87
N VAL A 96 15.74 -20.64 -14.68
CA VAL A 96 15.88 -22.02 -15.12
C VAL A 96 15.76 -22.94 -13.90
N PRO A 97 14.74 -23.81 -13.82
CA PRO A 97 14.65 -24.82 -12.77
C PRO A 97 15.82 -25.81 -12.87
N THR A 98 16.45 -26.12 -11.74
CA THR A 98 17.59 -27.07 -11.69
C THR A 98 17.29 -28.35 -10.89
N GLY A 99 16.05 -28.51 -10.41
CA GLY A 99 15.61 -29.62 -9.56
C GLY A 99 15.84 -29.39 -8.06
N VAL A 100 16.89 -28.64 -7.69
CA VAL A 100 17.18 -28.25 -6.29
C VAL A 100 16.95 -26.76 -6.02
N GLY A 101 16.52 -26.01 -7.04
CA GLY A 101 16.26 -24.58 -6.97
C GLY A 101 16.13 -23.97 -8.36
N PHE A 102 16.46 -22.68 -8.46
CA PHE A 102 16.39 -21.89 -9.68
C PHE A 102 17.72 -21.22 -9.96
N ARG A 103 18.09 -21.18 -11.24
CA ARG A 103 19.25 -20.45 -11.75
C ARG A 103 18.78 -19.25 -12.57
N ALA A 104 19.35 -18.08 -12.32
CA ALA A 104 19.12 -16.90 -13.13
C ALA A 104 20.07 -16.84 -14.33
N ASP A 105 19.54 -16.86 -15.54
CA ASP A 105 20.30 -16.64 -16.78
C ASP A 105 19.96 -15.25 -17.31
N VAL A 106 20.97 -14.38 -17.48
CA VAL A 106 20.80 -12.97 -17.85
C VAL A 106 21.68 -12.61 -19.03
N ALA A 107 21.11 -11.97 -20.05
CA ALA A 107 21.79 -11.50 -21.24
C ALA A 107 21.47 -10.04 -21.58
N LEU A 108 22.46 -9.33 -22.12
CA LEU A 108 22.37 -7.98 -22.63
C LEU A 108 22.99 -7.89 -24.02
N THR A 109 22.20 -7.45 -24.99
CA THR A 109 22.66 -7.13 -26.33
C THR A 109 22.58 -5.64 -26.57
N VAL A 110 23.70 -4.98 -26.88
CA VAL A 110 23.76 -3.55 -27.21
C VAL A 110 24.20 -3.40 -28.67
N VAL A 111 23.38 -2.69 -29.46
CA VAL A 111 23.64 -2.42 -30.88
C VAL A 111 24.12 -0.97 -31.02
N PRO A 112 25.41 -0.71 -31.33
CA PRO A 112 25.90 0.65 -31.54
C PRO A 112 25.48 1.20 -32.92
N LYS A 113 25.44 2.52 -33.07
CA LYS A 113 25.30 3.20 -34.39
C LYS A 113 26.63 3.32 -35.12
N LEU A 114 27.73 3.49 -34.39
CA LEU A 114 29.07 3.74 -34.95
C LEU A 114 29.93 2.47 -34.90
N ARG A 115 30.51 2.07 -36.05
CA ARG A 115 31.37 0.89 -36.18
C ARG A 115 32.65 0.95 -35.32
N GLY A 116 33.17 2.16 -35.04
CA GLY A 116 34.40 2.38 -34.27
C GLY A 116 34.24 2.42 -32.75
N PHE A 117 33.01 2.44 -32.23
CA PHE A 117 32.73 2.50 -30.79
C PHE A 117 32.89 1.11 -30.10
N THR A 118 33.38 0.10 -30.81
CA THR A 118 33.43 -1.30 -30.35
C THR A 118 34.48 -1.58 -29.28
N GLY A 119 35.61 -0.84 -29.25
CA GLY A 119 36.69 -1.04 -28.28
C GLY A 119 36.32 -0.64 -26.85
N SER A 120 35.75 0.56 -26.68
CA SER A 120 35.23 1.04 -25.40
C SER A 120 34.05 0.20 -24.89
N LEU A 121 33.17 -0.29 -25.77
CA LEU A 121 32.13 -1.25 -25.39
C LEU A 121 32.70 -2.60 -24.90
N ARG A 122 33.85 -3.07 -25.40
CA ARG A 122 34.46 -4.33 -24.91
C ARG A 122 34.95 -4.22 -23.46
N LEU A 123 35.55 -3.10 -23.05
CA LEU A 123 35.92 -2.91 -21.65
C LEU A 123 34.68 -2.85 -20.75
N TYR A 124 33.64 -2.17 -21.23
CA TYR A 124 32.34 -2.13 -20.57
C TYR A 124 31.73 -3.54 -20.40
N THR A 125 31.80 -4.43 -21.41
CA THR A 125 31.30 -5.83 -21.29
C THR A 125 31.92 -6.63 -20.15
N LEU A 126 33.22 -6.45 -19.89
CA LEU A 126 33.92 -7.20 -18.85
C LEU A 126 33.51 -6.70 -17.46
N GLY A 127 33.35 -5.38 -17.32
CA GLY A 127 32.78 -4.75 -16.11
C GLY A 127 31.36 -5.22 -15.83
N VAL A 128 30.50 -5.24 -16.86
CA VAL A 128 29.11 -5.75 -16.79
C VAL A 128 29.08 -7.18 -16.27
N ARG A 129 29.82 -8.08 -16.92
CA ARG A 129 29.85 -9.51 -16.54
C ARG A 129 30.25 -9.70 -15.09
N LYS A 130 31.33 -9.02 -14.65
CA LYS A 130 31.83 -9.10 -13.28
C LYS A 130 30.89 -8.46 -12.26
N GLY A 131 30.23 -7.35 -12.63
CA GLY A 131 29.21 -6.70 -11.80
C GLY A 131 28.00 -7.60 -11.57
N TRP A 132 27.48 -8.19 -12.65
CA TRP A 132 26.31 -9.06 -12.61
C TRP A 132 26.56 -10.37 -11.86
N MET A 133 27.68 -11.07 -12.13
CA MET A 133 27.97 -12.30 -11.38
C MET A 133 28.07 -12.05 -9.88
N ARG A 134 28.70 -10.94 -9.47
CA ARG A 134 28.75 -10.56 -8.05
C ARG A 134 27.37 -10.36 -7.43
N GLU A 135 26.40 -9.82 -8.18
CA GLU A 135 25.04 -9.64 -7.68
C GLU A 135 24.27 -10.96 -7.59
N LEU A 136 24.35 -11.79 -8.62
CA LEU A 136 23.72 -13.10 -8.63
C LEU A 136 24.29 -14.00 -7.52
N GLU A 137 25.60 -13.92 -7.27
CA GLU A 137 26.27 -14.58 -6.15
C GLU A 137 25.74 -14.09 -4.79
N ARG A 138 25.63 -12.77 -4.59
CA ARG A 138 25.05 -12.20 -3.36
C ARG A 138 23.61 -12.66 -3.14
N ALA A 139 22.80 -12.62 -4.18
CA ALA A 139 21.40 -13.03 -4.13
C ALA A 139 21.25 -14.50 -3.73
N ALA A 140 22.18 -15.36 -4.13
CA ALA A 140 22.17 -16.77 -3.73
C ALA A 140 22.73 -17.05 -2.33
N THR A 141 23.56 -16.15 -1.79
CA THR A 141 24.10 -16.32 -0.43
C THR A 141 23.16 -15.85 0.68
N SER A 142 21.97 -15.37 0.32
CA SER A 142 20.89 -14.94 1.23
C SER A 142 20.36 -16.05 2.14
N ILE A 143 20.79 -17.30 1.93
CA ILE A 143 20.32 -18.45 2.70
C ILE A 143 20.91 -18.53 4.11
N GLU A 144 22.13 -18.06 4.43
CA GLU A 144 22.57 -17.94 5.84
C GLU A 144 24.02 -17.44 6.09
N THR A 145 24.89 -17.33 5.07
CA THR A 145 26.35 -17.32 5.35
C THR A 145 27.23 -16.31 4.60
N ALA A 146 26.72 -15.43 3.72
CA ALA A 146 27.57 -14.34 3.25
C ALA A 146 27.83 -13.35 4.39
N ARG A 147 29.11 -13.08 4.72
CA ARG A 147 29.52 -11.80 5.31
C ARG A 147 29.58 -10.77 4.17
N PRO A 148 28.57 -9.91 3.95
CA PRO A 148 28.61 -8.93 2.88
C PRO A 148 29.13 -7.61 3.47
N SER A 149 29.70 -6.74 2.65
CA SER A 149 30.05 -5.38 3.06
C SER A 149 28.81 -4.67 3.62
N ARG A 150 28.70 -4.59 4.94
CA ARG A 150 27.68 -3.78 5.62
C ARG A 150 27.91 -2.35 5.17
N ARG A 151 26.98 -1.75 4.43
CA ARG A 151 27.05 -0.30 4.22
C ARG A 151 27.09 0.38 5.59
N SER A 152 27.95 1.37 5.72
CA SER A 152 27.92 2.25 6.88
C SER A 152 26.61 3.02 6.86
N LEU A 153 26.03 3.24 8.03
CA LEU A 153 24.95 4.19 8.18
C LEU A 153 25.60 5.56 8.41
N ASP A 154 24.99 6.62 7.90
CA ASP A 154 25.48 7.97 8.17
C ASP A 154 25.24 8.33 9.65
N MET A 155 25.82 9.46 10.07
CA MET A 155 25.70 9.91 11.46
C MET A 155 24.25 10.23 11.83
N THR A 156 23.46 10.78 10.90
CA THR A 156 22.05 11.13 11.11
C THR A 156 21.19 9.90 11.38
N THR A 157 21.33 8.87 10.55
CA THR A 157 20.62 7.59 10.71
C THR A 157 21.07 6.89 11.99
N SER A 158 22.36 6.87 12.27
CA SER A 158 22.89 6.26 13.48
C SER A 158 22.34 6.94 14.73
N ALA A 159 22.26 8.28 14.74
CA ALA A 159 21.63 9.03 15.82
C ALA A 159 20.11 8.77 15.92
N ALA A 160 19.41 8.61 14.80
CA ALA A 160 18.00 8.24 14.78
C ALA A 160 17.75 6.86 15.42
N LEU A 161 18.59 5.87 15.12
CA LEU A 161 18.52 4.54 15.73
C LEU A 161 18.74 4.58 17.25
N VAL A 162 19.58 5.49 17.74
CA VAL A 162 19.77 5.72 19.19
C VAL A 162 18.51 6.33 19.80
N ARG A 163 17.97 7.40 19.22
CA ARG A 163 16.72 8.03 19.67
C ARG A 163 15.55 7.04 19.70
N TRP A 164 15.46 6.16 18.72
CA TRP A 164 14.43 5.13 18.67
C TRP A 164 14.58 4.14 19.83
N ALA A 165 15.81 3.71 20.14
CA ALA A 165 16.09 2.84 21.28
C ALA A 165 15.72 3.47 22.62
N GLU A 166 15.97 4.77 22.80
CA GLU A 166 15.59 5.53 24.00
C GLU A 166 14.06 5.64 24.18
N ARG A 167 13.29 5.52 23.09
CA ARG A 167 11.81 5.53 23.10
C ARG A 167 11.20 4.13 23.18
N SER A 168 11.91 3.21 23.83
CA SER A 168 11.46 1.82 24.05
C SER A 168 11.31 0.98 22.78
N ALA A 169 12.08 1.27 21.73
CA ALA A 169 12.12 0.38 20.56
C ALA A 169 12.47 -1.05 20.98
N ARG A 170 11.69 -2.02 20.50
CA ARG A 170 12.05 -3.43 20.67
C ARG A 170 13.43 -3.71 20.08
N PRO A 171 14.37 -4.27 20.88
CA PRO A 171 15.73 -4.53 20.39
C PRO A 171 15.76 -5.42 19.15
N ALA A 172 14.88 -6.43 19.08
CA ALA A 172 14.78 -7.33 17.94
C ALA A 172 14.32 -6.60 16.67
N LEU A 173 13.29 -5.73 16.76
CA LEU A 173 12.75 -5.03 15.60
C LEU A 173 13.74 -4.00 15.10
N ARG A 174 14.37 -3.27 16.03
CA ARG A 174 15.47 -2.35 15.72
C ARG A 174 16.60 -3.07 15.00
N ALA A 175 17.02 -4.23 15.48
CA ALA A 175 18.06 -5.02 14.84
C ALA A 175 17.65 -5.52 13.44
N ARG A 176 16.37 -5.87 13.23
CA ARG A 176 15.82 -6.27 11.91
C ARG A 176 15.80 -5.10 10.94
N VAL A 177 15.32 -3.92 11.37
CA VAL A 177 15.31 -2.70 10.54
C VAL A 177 16.74 -2.25 10.22
N GLU A 178 17.64 -2.21 11.21
CA GLU A 178 19.04 -1.86 10.98
C GLU A 178 19.72 -2.85 10.02
N SER A 179 19.45 -4.15 10.21
CA SER A 179 19.87 -5.22 9.30
C SER A 179 19.45 -4.96 7.87
N TRP A 180 18.16 -4.67 7.69
CA TRP A 180 17.55 -4.39 6.39
C TRP A 180 18.18 -3.13 5.78
N MET A 181 18.29 -2.02 6.53
CA MET A 181 18.96 -0.79 6.05
C MET A 181 20.39 -1.03 5.55
N ARG A 182 21.11 -1.98 6.15
CA ARG A 182 22.49 -2.31 5.80
C ARG A 182 22.64 -3.30 4.64
N ARG A 183 21.58 -4.01 4.25
CA ARG A 183 21.66 -5.14 3.29
C ARG A 183 20.70 -5.06 2.13
N ALA A 184 19.58 -4.35 2.29
CA ALA A 184 18.54 -4.28 1.29
C ALA A 184 19.01 -3.51 0.05
N SER A 185 18.42 -3.88 -1.10
CA SER A 185 18.65 -3.17 -2.36
C SER A 185 18.13 -1.72 -2.28
N PRO A 186 18.65 -0.79 -3.10
CA PRO A 186 18.15 0.58 -3.16
C PRO A 186 16.64 0.68 -3.34
N ARG A 187 16.03 -0.26 -4.09
CA ARG A 187 14.58 -0.32 -4.25
C ARG A 187 13.89 -0.79 -2.99
N ALA A 188 14.34 -1.90 -2.41
CA ALA A 188 13.76 -2.43 -1.18
C ALA A 188 13.77 -1.36 -0.09
N LEU A 189 14.82 -0.52 -0.03
CA LEU A 189 14.93 0.63 0.88
C LEU A 189 13.89 1.74 0.66
N ARG A 190 13.18 1.80 -0.46
CA ARG A 190 12.11 2.78 -0.73
C ARG A 190 10.70 2.19 -0.71
N ASP A 191 10.58 0.88 -0.92
CA ASP A 191 9.28 0.24 -1.15
C ASP A 191 8.91 -0.71 0.00
N LEU A 192 9.41 -0.46 1.21
CA LEU A 192 9.13 -1.34 2.35
C LEU A 192 7.69 -1.18 2.80
N ARG A 193 6.91 -2.24 2.66
CA ARG A 193 5.56 -2.30 3.22
C ARG A 193 5.64 -2.65 4.70
N PRO A 194 4.95 -1.92 5.60
CA PRO A 194 4.98 -2.18 7.04
C PRO A 194 4.65 -3.63 7.40
N LEU A 195 3.67 -4.23 6.71
CA LEU A 195 3.24 -5.60 6.99
C LEU A 195 4.29 -6.66 6.62
N GLU A 196 5.26 -6.36 5.76
CA GLU A 196 6.40 -7.26 5.49
C GLU A 196 7.38 -7.33 6.67
N LEU A 197 7.45 -6.29 7.51
CA LEU A 197 8.19 -6.34 8.77
C LEU A 197 7.45 -7.15 9.84
N VAL A 198 6.12 -7.15 9.77
CA VAL A 198 5.24 -7.87 10.69
C VAL A 198 5.13 -9.35 10.31
N GLN A 199 5.27 -9.69 9.02
CA GLN A 199 5.15 -11.07 8.56
C GLN A 199 6.20 -11.97 9.22
N GLY A 200 5.71 -13.06 9.82
CA GLY A 200 6.51 -14.01 10.60
C GLY A 200 6.87 -13.52 12.02
N TRP A 201 6.66 -12.24 12.34
CA TRP A 201 7.04 -11.66 13.63
C TRP A 201 6.34 -12.33 14.81
N GLU A 202 5.03 -12.52 14.71
CA GLU A 202 4.23 -13.17 15.76
C GLU A 202 4.67 -14.61 15.99
N ALA A 203 5.07 -15.33 14.94
CA ALA A 203 5.62 -16.68 15.06
C ALA A 203 7.02 -16.70 15.71
N ASP A 204 7.84 -15.68 15.44
CA ASP A 204 9.22 -15.57 15.94
C ASP A 204 9.28 -15.10 17.41
N THR A 205 8.34 -14.25 17.84
CA THR A 205 8.41 -13.54 19.13
C THR A 205 7.18 -13.72 20.03
N GLY A 206 6.05 -14.18 19.49
CA GLY A 206 4.77 -14.24 20.20
C GLY A 206 4.04 -12.89 20.34
N GLU A 207 4.57 -11.81 19.75
CA GLU A 207 4.01 -10.46 19.84
C GLU A 207 3.00 -10.16 18.72
N GLY A 208 1.94 -9.42 19.07
CA GLY A 208 0.87 -9.07 18.13
C GLY A 208 1.27 -8.02 17.08
N SER A 209 0.69 -8.14 15.89
CA SER A 209 0.91 -7.23 14.75
C SER A 209 0.70 -5.75 15.07
N GLY A 210 -0.24 -5.43 15.97
CA GLY A 210 -0.55 -4.05 16.37
C GLY A 210 0.61 -3.37 17.06
N GLU A 211 1.31 -4.07 17.95
CA GLU A 211 2.42 -3.48 18.69
C GLU A 211 3.60 -3.17 17.76
N VAL A 212 3.93 -4.08 16.83
CA VAL A 212 5.02 -3.88 15.86
C VAL A 212 4.78 -2.65 14.99
N LEU A 213 3.54 -2.43 14.57
CA LEU A 213 3.15 -1.23 13.82
C LEU A 213 3.33 0.05 14.64
N ASP A 214 3.10 0.01 15.96
CA ASP A 214 3.34 1.15 16.84
C ASP A 214 4.83 1.46 17.00
N ASP A 215 5.69 0.45 17.06
CA ASP A 215 7.14 0.66 17.05
C ASP A 215 7.63 1.22 15.70
N ILE A 216 7.01 0.82 14.59
CA ILE A 216 7.28 1.41 13.25
C ILE A 216 6.91 2.89 13.23
N VAL A 217 5.81 3.28 13.86
CA VAL A 217 5.45 4.71 14.04
C VAL A 217 6.53 5.44 14.83
N GLU A 218 7.07 4.86 15.90
CA GLU A 218 8.18 5.45 16.66
C GLU A 218 9.47 5.55 15.83
N ALA A 219 9.75 4.55 14.99
CA ALA A 219 10.87 4.59 14.04
C ALA A 219 10.73 5.75 13.05
N ALA A 220 9.51 5.97 12.55
CA ALA A 220 9.21 7.10 11.68
C ALA A 220 9.32 8.45 12.42
N ALA A 221 8.76 8.55 13.63
CA ALA A 221 8.81 9.75 14.46
C ALA A 221 10.22 10.14 14.93
N THR A 222 11.17 9.20 14.92
CA THR A 222 12.58 9.44 15.24
C THR A 222 13.44 9.68 14.01
N GLY A 223 12.87 9.54 12.80
CA GLY A 223 13.55 9.74 11.52
C GLY A 223 14.42 8.56 11.08
N VAL A 224 14.23 7.37 11.65
CA VAL A 224 14.89 6.14 11.16
C VAL A 224 14.29 5.74 9.81
N LEU A 225 12.97 5.86 9.69
CA LEU A 225 12.19 5.60 8.50
C LEU A 225 11.41 6.86 8.12
N GLU A 226 11.19 7.07 6.83
CA GLU A 226 10.29 8.10 6.32
C GLU A 226 8.99 7.40 5.90
N MET A 227 7.86 7.88 6.41
CA MET A 227 6.55 7.38 6.01
C MET A 227 6.06 8.11 4.76
N ARG A 228 5.56 7.37 3.79
CA ARG A 228 4.99 7.89 2.54
C ARG A 228 3.58 7.36 2.33
N TRP A 229 2.78 8.19 1.67
CA TRP A 229 1.44 7.84 1.21
C TRP A 229 1.51 7.53 -0.28
N ALA A 230 1.40 6.27 -0.64
CA ALA A 230 1.45 5.81 -2.03
C ALA A 230 0.03 5.51 -2.53
N VAL A 231 -0.41 6.21 -3.57
CA VAL A 231 -1.69 5.93 -4.22
C VAL A 231 -1.48 4.88 -5.29
N MET A 232 -2.22 3.78 -5.18
CA MET A 232 -2.19 2.66 -6.10
C MET A 232 -3.38 2.72 -7.05
N CYS A 233 -3.18 2.40 -8.31
CA CYS A 233 -4.27 2.33 -9.27
C CYS A 233 -5.17 1.13 -8.95
N SER A 234 -6.47 1.35 -8.72
CA SER A 234 -7.47 0.29 -8.48
C SER A 234 -7.65 -0.62 -9.71
N ARG A 235 -7.45 -0.08 -10.91
CA ARG A 235 -7.54 -0.83 -12.17
C ARG A 235 -6.31 -1.71 -12.38
N CYS A 236 -5.12 -1.13 -12.27
CA CYS A 236 -3.90 -1.74 -12.80
C CYS A 236 -2.75 -1.91 -11.81
N ARG A 237 -2.96 -1.49 -10.55
CA ARG A 237 -2.05 -1.61 -9.40
C ARG A 237 -0.69 -0.93 -9.57
N ALA A 238 -0.54 -0.08 -10.57
CA ALA A 238 0.59 0.85 -10.66
C ALA A 238 0.55 1.84 -9.50
N GLU A 239 1.72 2.17 -8.93
CA GLU A 239 1.84 3.37 -8.11
C GLU A 239 1.60 4.60 -9.00
N VAL A 240 0.63 5.42 -8.61
CA VAL A 240 0.19 6.58 -9.36
C VAL A 240 0.88 7.84 -8.86
N CYS A 241 0.94 8.00 -7.54
CA CYS A 241 1.69 9.07 -6.90
C CYS A 241 2.14 8.65 -5.51
N ARG A 242 3.17 9.32 -5.02
CA ARG A 242 3.71 9.12 -3.68
C ARG A 242 4.00 10.47 -3.04
N THR A 243 3.59 10.64 -1.79
CA THR A 243 3.72 11.92 -1.09
C THR A 243 4.27 11.73 0.32
N ALA A 244 4.90 12.78 0.86
CA ALA A 244 5.40 12.81 2.24
C ALA A 244 4.29 13.08 3.27
N SER A 245 3.20 13.72 2.84
CA SER A 245 2.09 14.13 3.69
C SER A 245 0.77 14.03 2.94
N LEU A 246 -0.34 13.99 3.69
CA LEU A 246 -1.69 14.03 3.09
C LEU A 246 -1.92 15.30 2.27
N ALA A 247 -1.27 16.42 2.61
CA ALA A 247 -1.38 17.68 1.86
C ALA A 247 -0.78 17.59 0.43
N GLY A 248 0.06 16.60 0.14
CA GLY A 248 0.55 16.34 -1.20
C GLY A 248 -0.43 15.55 -2.07
N LEU A 249 -1.48 14.95 -1.48
CA LEU A 249 -2.46 14.17 -2.22
C LEU A 249 -3.44 15.10 -2.93
N THR A 250 -4.02 14.58 -4.01
CA THR A 250 -5.05 15.26 -4.81
C THR A 250 -6.31 14.41 -4.80
N GLU A 251 -7.49 14.99 -5.05
CA GLU A 251 -8.74 14.22 -5.06
C GLU A 251 -8.75 13.16 -6.17
N ARG A 252 -8.17 13.52 -7.32
CA ARG A 252 -8.13 12.67 -8.51
C ARG A 252 -6.78 12.76 -9.18
N VAL A 253 -6.26 11.61 -9.58
CA VAL A 253 -4.98 11.51 -10.28
C VAL A 253 -5.09 10.55 -11.46
N ARG A 254 -4.55 10.95 -12.62
CA ARG A 254 -4.51 10.09 -13.81
C ARG A 254 -3.37 9.09 -13.66
N CYS A 255 -3.68 7.80 -13.75
CA CYS A 255 -2.68 6.74 -13.70
C CYS A 255 -1.76 6.84 -14.92
N PRO A 256 -0.44 7.06 -14.73
CA PRO A 256 0.49 7.19 -15.85
C PRO A 256 0.72 5.86 -16.59
N ALA A 257 0.40 4.71 -15.98
CA ALA A 257 0.66 3.40 -16.56
C ALA A 257 -0.50 2.81 -17.38
N CYS A 258 -1.74 3.24 -17.12
CA CYS A 258 -2.91 2.71 -17.81
C CYS A 258 -3.89 3.76 -18.30
N GLY A 259 -3.65 5.05 -18.00
CA GLY A 259 -4.47 6.16 -18.44
C GLY A 259 -5.78 6.38 -17.66
N SER A 260 -6.20 5.46 -16.78
CA SER A 260 -7.44 5.63 -16.00
C SER A 260 -7.31 6.77 -14.99
N THR A 261 -8.41 7.49 -14.74
CA THR A 261 -8.46 8.46 -13.65
C THR A 261 -8.82 7.74 -12.36
N GLN A 262 -8.07 8.00 -11.30
CA GLN A 262 -8.26 7.38 -9.99
C GLN A 262 -8.75 8.44 -9.03
N THR A 263 -9.82 8.15 -8.29
CA THR A 263 -10.16 8.91 -7.09
C THR A 263 -9.27 8.41 -5.95
N VAL A 264 -8.71 9.33 -5.16
CA VAL A 264 -7.86 8.97 -4.03
C VAL A 264 -8.74 8.59 -2.83
N ASP A 265 -8.62 7.34 -2.42
CA ASP A 265 -9.35 6.73 -1.30
C ASP A 265 -8.34 6.21 -0.26
N LEU A 266 -8.37 6.80 0.93
CA LEU A 266 -7.41 6.50 2.00
C LEU A 266 -7.53 5.07 2.55
N ALA A 267 -8.67 4.40 2.39
CA ALA A 267 -8.85 3.03 2.85
C ALA A 267 -8.60 1.99 1.75
N ARG A 268 -8.94 2.30 0.50
CA ARG A 268 -8.96 1.30 -0.59
C ARG A 268 -7.74 1.32 -1.49
N ASN A 269 -7.15 2.49 -1.74
CA ASN A 269 -6.09 2.61 -2.73
C ASN A 269 -4.91 3.49 -2.30
N THR A 270 -4.92 4.03 -1.09
CA THR A 270 -3.76 4.71 -0.53
C THR A 270 -3.09 3.83 0.51
N GLU A 271 -1.83 3.48 0.27
CA GLU A 271 -1.04 2.57 1.09
C GLU A 271 0.07 3.33 1.83
N VAL A 272 0.42 2.84 3.01
CA VAL A 272 1.61 3.29 3.74
C VAL A 272 2.82 2.54 3.21
N VAL A 273 3.82 3.30 2.75
CA VAL A 273 5.13 2.79 2.34
C VAL A 273 6.21 3.45 3.19
N LEU A 274 7.22 2.67 3.57
CA LEU A 274 8.34 3.13 4.38
C LEU A 274 9.59 3.25 3.53
N GLU A 275 10.32 4.36 3.71
CA GLU A 275 11.59 4.61 3.05
C GLU A 275 12.70 4.73 4.10
N ALA A 276 13.86 4.14 3.81
CA ALA A 276 15.06 4.31 4.59
C ALA A 276 15.90 5.46 4.02
N SER A 277 15.80 6.61 4.70
CA SER A 277 16.75 7.72 4.72
C SER A 277 17.14 8.39 3.39
N SER A 278 16.92 9.70 3.33
CA SER A 278 17.37 10.63 2.27
C SER A 278 18.89 10.71 2.01
N TRP A 279 19.77 10.32 2.95
CA TRP A 279 21.25 10.44 2.79
C TRP A 279 21.82 9.58 1.66
N LEU A 280 21.09 8.53 1.29
CA LEU A 280 21.45 7.65 0.21
C LEU A 280 21.62 8.35 -1.13
N GLY A 281 20.97 9.52 -1.29
CA GLY A 281 20.85 10.17 -2.60
C GLY A 281 20.41 9.16 -3.66
N VAL A 282 19.65 8.12 -3.25
CA VAL A 282 19.22 7.04 -4.13
C VAL A 282 18.27 7.69 -5.11
N ARG A 283 18.86 8.08 -6.25
CA ARG A 283 18.16 8.71 -7.37
C ARG A 283 16.97 7.83 -7.69
N GLU A 284 15.89 8.45 -8.16
CA GLU A 284 14.71 7.75 -8.63
C GLU A 284 15.14 6.66 -9.62
N VAL A 285 15.18 5.43 -9.11
CA VAL A 285 15.65 4.27 -9.84
C VAL A 285 14.42 3.86 -10.61
N THR A 286 14.31 4.37 -11.83
CA THR A 286 13.11 4.31 -12.66
C THR A 286 13.44 3.51 -13.92
N CYS A 287 13.56 2.19 -13.82
CA CYS A 287 13.54 1.35 -15.00
C CYS A 287 12.10 1.14 -15.51
N PRO A 288 11.82 1.34 -16.79
CA PRO A 288 10.59 0.89 -17.46
C PRO A 288 10.05 -0.50 -17.12
N SER A 289 10.94 -1.48 -16.89
CA SER A 289 10.57 -2.83 -16.50
C SER A 289 10.18 -2.96 -15.03
N LEU A 290 10.07 -1.85 -14.29
CA LEU A 290 9.65 -1.79 -12.88
C LEU A 290 8.31 -2.48 -12.64
N ALA A 291 7.42 -2.48 -13.64
CA ALA A 291 6.17 -3.21 -13.61
C ALA A 291 6.38 -4.72 -13.36
N ALA A 292 7.48 -5.30 -13.84
CA ALA A 292 7.83 -6.71 -13.61
C ALA A 292 8.15 -7.03 -12.15
N ALA A 293 8.40 -6.01 -11.34
CA ALA A 293 8.62 -6.17 -9.92
C ALA A 293 7.56 -5.45 -9.07
N TRP A 294 6.43 -5.04 -9.66
CA TRP A 294 5.24 -4.73 -8.86
C TRP A 294 4.70 -6.01 -8.22
N PRO A 295 4.50 -6.03 -6.88
CA PRO A 295 4.04 -7.21 -6.17
C PRO A 295 2.75 -7.80 -6.74
N GLU A 296 1.86 -6.95 -7.25
CA GLU A 296 0.50 -7.28 -7.69
C GLU A 296 0.38 -7.72 -9.15
N VAL A 297 1.41 -7.51 -9.95
CA VAL A 297 1.36 -7.81 -11.39
C VAL A 297 2.12 -9.10 -11.68
N GLU A 298 1.40 -10.12 -12.12
CA GLU A 298 1.96 -11.47 -12.34
C GLU A 298 2.63 -11.59 -13.72
N ALA A 299 2.12 -10.88 -14.71
CA ALA A 299 2.69 -10.87 -16.05
C ALA A 299 2.32 -9.57 -16.76
N GLY A 300 3.07 -9.25 -17.82
CA GLY A 300 2.71 -8.16 -18.71
C GLY A 300 3.39 -8.27 -20.06
N ALA A 301 2.73 -7.74 -21.08
CA ALA A 301 3.19 -7.76 -22.45
C ALA A 301 2.75 -6.49 -23.19
N LEU A 302 3.71 -5.82 -23.81
CA LEU A 302 3.47 -4.77 -24.78
C LEU A 302 3.29 -5.41 -26.16
N LEU A 303 2.10 -5.29 -26.74
CA LEU A 303 1.77 -5.85 -28.05
C LEU A 303 1.49 -4.74 -29.07
N GLY A 304 2.17 -4.82 -30.21
CA GLY A 304 1.85 -4.11 -31.44
C GLY A 304 0.55 -4.58 -32.09
N PRO A 305 0.10 -3.87 -33.15
CA PRO A 305 -1.01 -4.31 -33.97
C PRO A 305 -0.78 -5.72 -34.52
N ASP A 306 -1.80 -6.57 -34.44
CA ASP A 306 -1.81 -7.97 -34.90
C ASP A 306 -0.76 -8.88 -34.23
N GLU A 307 -0.09 -8.42 -33.19
CA GLU A 307 0.89 -9.22 -32.46
C GLU A 307 0.22 -10.21 -31.50
N THR A 308 0.92 -11.31 -31.25
CA THR A 308 0.54 -12.35 -30.29
C THR A 308 1.77 -12.75 -29.48
N VAL A 309 1.58 -13.03 -28.19
CA VAL A 309 2.62 -13.56 -27.31
C VAL A 309 2.08 -14.69 -26.46
N GLU A 310 2.94 -15.65 -26.15
CA GLU A 310 2.66 -16.75 -25.25
C GLU A 310 3.27 -16.48 -23.87
N LEU A 311 2.44 -16.57 -22.84
CA LEU A 311 2.83 -16.41 -21.45
C LEU A 311 2.68 -17.77 -20.73
N PRO A 312 3.77 -18.49 -20.42
CA PRO A 312 3.71 -19.66 -19.57
C PRO A 312 3.43 -19.22 -18.13
N LEU A 313 2.24 -19.54 -17.61
CA LEU A 313 1.75 -19.08 -16.31
C LEU A 313 1.71 -20.24 -15.31
N ALA A 314 2.34 -20.01 -14.16
CA ALA A 314 2.24 -20.88 -12.98
C ALA A 314 1.62 -20.10 -11.83
N LEU A 315 0.28 -19.99 -11.83
CA LEU A 315 -0.47 -19.12 -10.92
C LEU A 315 -1.26 -19.94 -9.91
N ASN A 316 -1.46 -19.36 -8.72
CA ASN A 316 -2.37 -19.94 -7.74
C ASN A 316 -3.81 -19.84 -8.26
N PRO A 317 -4.69 -20.80 -7.90
CA PRO A 317 -6.11 -20.70 -8.20
C PRO A 317 -6.70 -19.38 -7.71
N GLY A 318 -7.53 -18.76 -8.53
CA GLY A 318 -8.09 -17.45 -8.24
C GLY A 318 -8.51 -16.68 -9.49
N VAL A 319 -9.04 -15.48 -9.28
CA VAL A 319 -9.42 -14.56 -10.37
C VAL A 319 -8.33 -13.51 -10.51
N TYR A 320 -7.90 -13.24 -11.73
CA TYR A 320 -6.92 -12.20 -12.06
C TYR A 320 -7.53 -11.26 -13.10
N ALA A 321 -7.28 -9.96 -12.96
CA ALA A 321 -7.72 -8.97 -13.94
C ALA A 321 -6.73 -8.93 -15.12
N LEU A 322 -7.27 -8.93 -16.33
CA LEU A 322 -6.53 -8.68 -17.56
C LEU A 322 -6.79 -7.22 -17.96
N VAL A 323 -5.77 -6.38 -17.82
CA VAL A 323 -5.89 -4.94 -17.99
C VAL A 323 -5.19 -4.53 -19.27
N ALA A 324 -5.95 -4.05 -20.25
CA ALA A 324 -5.40 -3.42 -21.46
C ALA A 324 -5.12 -1.92 -21.21
N GLY A 325 -4.10 -1.36 -21.86
CA GLY A 325 -3.74 0.06 -21.74
C GLY A 325 -4.79 1.04 -22.31
N ALA A 326 -4.40 2.32 -22.48
CA ALA A 326 -5.22 3.41 -23.05
C ALA A 326 -6.53 3.81 -22.32
N GLY A 327 -6.65 3.57 -21.01
CA GLY A 327 -7.75 4.12 -20.20
C GLY A 327 -9.15 3.54 -20.49
N ALA A 328 -9.26 2.55 -21.37
CA ALA A 328 -10.53 1.98 -21.79
C ALA A 328 -10.85 0.69 -21.00
N GLU A 329 -11.60 0.82 -19.91
CA GLU A 329 -12.04 -0.32 -19.08
C GLU A 329 -12.84 -1.37 -19.85
N ALA A 330 -13.53 -0.97 -20.93
CA ALA A 330 -14.24 -1.88 -21.82
C ALA A 330 -13.32 -2.89 -22.55
N LEU A 331 -12.01 -2.67 -22.54
CA LEU A 331 -11.03 -3.60 -23.09
C LEU A 331 -10.53 -4.63 -22.08
N ASP A 332 -10.87 -4.48 -20.81
CA ASP A 332 -10.40 -5.37 -19.75
C ASP A 332 -11.19 -6.68 -19.73
N GLY A 333 -10.60 -7.68 -19.08
CA GLY A 333 -11.20 -8.99 -18.90
C GLY A 333 -10.72 -9.65 -17.62
N ALA A 334 -11.00 -10.95 -17.49
CA ALA A 334 -10.58 -11.73 -16.34
C ALA A 334 -9.99 -13.07 -16.75
N LEU A 335 -8.97 -13.51 -16.04
CA LEU A 335 -8.43 -14.86 -16.08
C LEU A 335 -8.83 -15.58 -14.79
N VAL A 336 -9.59 -16.65 -14.92
CA VAL A 336 -9.93 -17.53 -13.79
C VAL A 336 -9.02 -18.74 -13.84
N VAL A 337 -8.18 -18.88 -12.83
CA VAL A 337 -7.24 -20.01 -12.70
C VAL A 337 -7.86 -21.07 -11.79
N THR A 338 -7.99 -22.30 -12.27
CA THR A 338 -8.55 -23.44 -11.54
C THR A 338 -7.67 -24.67 -11.69
N ALA A 339 -7.66 -25.59 -10.72
CA ALA A 339 -6.85 -26.81 -10.81
C ALA A 339 -7.16 -27.65 -12.07
N ASP A 340 -8.44 -27.77 -12.42
CA ASP A 340 -8.93 -28.54 -13.58
C ASP A 340 -9.14 -27.68 -14.84
N GLY A 341 -8.56 -26.47 -14.86
CA GLY A 341 -8.67 -25.58 -16.02
C GLY A 341 -7.88 -26.10 -17.24
N PRO A 342 -8.16 -25.60 -18.45
CA PRO A 342 -7.43 -26.01 -19.64
C PRO A 342 -5.95 -25.58 -19.57
N SER A 343 -5.03 -26.36 -20.13
CA SER A 343 -3.60 -26.03 -20.16
C SER A 343 -3.23 -24.90 -21.14
N ALA A 344 -4.20 -24.40 -21.90
CA ALA A 344 -4.02 -23.25 -22.76
C ALA A 344 -5.31 -22.41 -22.81
N ALA A 345 -5.13 -21.10 -22.81
CA ALA A 345 -6.20 -20.12 -23.01
C ALA A 345 -5.73 -19.02 -23.96
N ARG A 346 -6.66 -18.38 -24.67
CA ARG A 346 -6.36 -17.21 -25.50
C ARG A 346 -7.23 -16.05 -25.06
N TRP A 347 -6.64 -14.87 -24.95
CA TRP A 347 -7.35 -13.64 -24.61
C TRP A 347 -6.91 -12.48 -25.49
N SER A 348 -7.82 -11.54 -25.73
CA SER A 348 -7.55 -10.27 -26.42
C SER A 348 -8.41 -9.15 -25.84
N PRO A 349 -7.99 -7.88 -25.97
CA PRO A 349 -8.75 -6.72 -25.50
C PRO A 349 -10.24 -6.76 -25.89
N GLY A 350 -11.12 -6.57 -24.91
CA GLY A 350 -12.58 -6.62 -25.08
C GLY A 350 -13.19 -8.02 -24.94
N MET A 351 -12.38 -9.07 -24.77
CA MET A 351 -12.88 -10.37 -24.34
C MET A 351 -13.16 -10.37 -22.84
N GLY A 352 -14.26 -11.01 -22.43
CA GLY A 352 -14.60 -11.21 -21.03
C GLY A 352 -13.71 -12.25 -20.34
N THR A 353 -14.33 -13.08 -19.51
CA THR A 353 -13.61 -14.07 -18.69
C THR A 353 -13.11 -15.26 -19.53
N VAL A 354 -11.85 -15.65 -19.30
CA VAL A 354 -11.25 -16.88 -19.80
C VAL A 354 -10.76 -17.76 -18.64
N HIS A 355 -10.70 -19.07 -18.85
CA HIS A 355 -10.30 -20.04 -17.83
C HIS A 355 -8.97 -20.68 -18.19
N LEU A 356 -8.10 -20.92 -17.20
CA LEU A 356 -6.81 -21.58 -17.36
C LEU A 356 -6.52 -22.50 -16.18
N GLY A 357 -5.85 -23.61 -16.46
CA GLY A 357 -5.21 -24.46 -15.46
C GLY A 357 -3.80 -23.98 -15.13
N GLN A 358 -2.88 -24.93 -14.95
CA GLN A 358 -1.45 -24.65 -15.10
C GLN A 358 -1.11 -24.76 -16.59
N GLY A 359 -0.54 -23.72 -17.19
CA GLY A 359 -0.31 -23.72 -18.63
C GLY A 359 -0.05 -22.36 -19.25
N THR A 360 -0.38 -22.23 -20.53
CA THR A 360 0.00 -21.06 -21.34
C THR A 360 -1.20 -20.17 -21.63
N LEU A 361 -1.09 -18.88 -21.30
CA LEU A 361 -2.00 -17.85 -21.77
C LEU A 361 -1.43 -17.20 -23.02
N VAL A 362 -2.19 -17.24 -24.10
CA VAL A 362 -1.88 -16.55 -25.35
C VAL A 362 -2.57 -15.20 -25.36
N LEU A 363 -1.80 -14.12 -25.28
CA LEU A 363 -2.32 -12.77 -25.43
C LEU A 363 -2.22 -12.35 -26.89
N ALA A 364 -3.30 -11.80 -27.43
CA ALA A 364 -3.35 -11.29 -28.79
C ALA A 364 -3.88 -9.86 -28.83
N ASN A 365 -3.34 -9.06 -29.73
CA ASN A 365 -3.83 -7.72 -30.01
C ASN A 365 -4.37 -7.63 -31.44
N PRO A 366 -5.66 -7.88 -31.67
CA PRO A 366 -6.27 -7.79 -33.00
C PRO A 366 -6.59 -6.34 -33.43
N THR A 367 -6.19 -5.35 -32.62
CA THR A 367 -6.50 -3.95 -32.88
C THR A 367 -5.40 -3.29 -33.71
N ARG A 368 -5.69 -2.09 -34.23
CA ARG A 368 -4.68 -1.26 -34.93
C ARG A 368 -3.81 -0.42 -33.99
N ARG A 369 -4.09 -0.45 -32.69
CA ARG A 369 -3.33 0.28 -31.68
C ARG A 369 -2.39 -0.66 -30.97
N ARG A 370 -1.34 -0.13 -30.36
CA ARG A 370 -0.58 -0.88 -29.36
C ARG A 370 -1.43 -1.10 -28.12
N HIS A 371 -1.12 -2.11 -27.32
CA HIS A 371 -1.70 -2.27 -26.00
C HIS A 371 -0.66 -2.82 -25.03
N PHE A 372 -0.55 -2.21 -23.87
CA PHE A 372 0.19 -2.78 -22.76
C PHE A 372 -0.72 -3.59 -21.84
N ILE A 373 -0.75 -4.89 -22.07
CA ILE A 373 -1.62 -5.83 -21.36
C ILE A 373 -0.91 -6.32 -20.10
N ARG A 374 -1.61 -6.31 -18.96
CA ARG A 374 -1.09 -6.79 -17.68
C ARG A 374 -2.06 -7.75 -17.03
N LEU A 375 -1.50 -8.75 -16.36
CA LEU A 375 -2.22 -9.69 -15.54
C LEU A 375 -2.04 -9.29 -14.07
N VAL A 376 -3.13 -8.85 -13.46
CA VAL A 376 -3.13 -8.17 -12.16
C VAL A 376 -3.91 -8.98 -11.15
N ARG A 377 -3.33 -9.16 -9.97
CA ARG A 377 -4.00 -9.84 -8.86
C ARG A 377 -5.05 -8.90 -8.21
N PRO A 378 -6.21 -9.41 -7.73
CA PRO A 378 -7.21 -8.59 -7.06
C PRO A 378 -6.65 -7.90 -5.81
N ALA A 379 -7.09 -6.67 -5.53
CA ALA A 379 -6.58 -5.86 -4.41
C ALA A 379 -6.69 -6.57 -3.04
N ASP A 380 -7.76 -7.32 -2.82
CA ASP A 380 -8.04 -8.01 -1.54
C ASP A 380 -7.04 -9.13 -1.21
N SER A 381 -6.25 -9.57 -2.20
CA SER A 381 -5.28 -10.65 -2.03
C SER A 381 -3.92 -10.20 -1.49
N ILE A 382 -3.71 -8.88 -1.33
CA ILE A 382 -2.42 -8.30 -0.93
C ILE A 382 -2.56 -7.64 0.44
N GLN A 383 -1.76 -8.11 1.38
CA GLN A 383 -1.62 -7.47 2.69
C GLN A 383 -0.92 -6.12 2.51
N HIS A 384 -1.69 -5.04 2.59
CA HIS A 384 -1.19 -3.67 2.64
C HIS A 384 -1.76 -2.98 3.88
N LEU A 385 -1.03 -1.98 4.38
CA LEU A 385 -1.53 -1.11 5.43
C LEU A 385 -2.09 0.15 4.78
N SER A 386 -3.41 0.32 4.79
CA SER A 386 -4.04 1.50 4.20
C SER A 386 -3.72 2.78 4.98
N ALA A 387 -3.80 3.92 4.31
CA ALA A 387 -3.58 5.22 4.93
C ALA A 387 -4.59 5.45 6.06
N PHE A 388 -5.87 5.13 5.84
CA PHE A 388 -6.91 5.22 6.85
C PHE A 388 -6.56 4.38 8.10
N ALA A 389 -6.19 3.12 7.91
CA ALA A 389 -5.84 2.23 9.01
C ALA A 389 -4.64 2.75 9.82
N MET A 390 -3.70 3.49 9.22
CA MET A 390 -2.59 4.16 9.91
C MET A 390 -3.03 5.45 10.62
N LEU A 391 -3.81 6.29 9.95
CA LEU A 391 -4.29 7.58 10.48
C LEU A 391 -5.20 7.41 11.70
N THR A 392 -5.95 6.32 11.75
CA THR A 392 -6.76 5.93 12.91
C THR A 392 -5.98 5.09 13.92
N ARG A 393 -4.64 5.10 13.94
CA ARG A 393 -3.88 4.46 15.04
C ARG A 393 -3.60 5.47 16.14
N PRO A 394 -3.86 5.13 17.43
CA PRO A 394 -3.57 6.03 18.55
C PRO A 394 -2.11 6.50 18.57
N ARG A 395 -1.14 5.58 18.42
CA ARG A 395 0.29 5.92 18.41
C ARG A 395 0.67 6.83 17.24
N PHE A 396 0.09 6.61 16.07
CA PHE A 396 0.30 7.49 14.91
C PHE A 396 -0.17 8.91 15.22
N ARG A 397 -1.39 9.08 15.73
CA ARG A 397 -1.93 10.42 16.06
C ARG A 397 -1.09 11.14 17.11
N THR A 398 -0.60 10.43 18.12
CA THR A 398 0.21 11.04 19.18
C THR A 398 1.60 11.45 18.70
N ARG A 399 2.21 10.72 17.75
CA ARG A 399 3.61 10.94 17.34
C ARG A 399 3.79 11.67 16.03
N LEU A 400 2.92 11.40 15.06
CA LEU A 400 2.97 11.86 13.67
C LEU A 400 1.67 12.56 13.25
N GLY A 401 0.81 12.92 14.21
CA GLY A 401 -0.45 13.63 13.98
C GLY A 401 -0.30 14.99 13.29
N GLY A 402 -1.44 15.64 13.04
CA GLY A 402 -1.47 16.90 12.28
C GLY A 402 -1.34 16.73 10.76
N GLN A 403 -1.46 15.49 10.26
CA GLN A 403 -1.64 15.23 8.83
C GLN A 403 -3.07 15.63 8.43
N ALA A 404 -3.18 16.50 7.45
CA ALA A 404 -4.44 16.89 6.83
C ALA A 404 -4.24 17.03 5.31
N PRO A 405 -5.31 16.89 4.50
CA PRO A 405 -5.29 17.30 3.10
C PRO A 405 -4.88 18.78 2.95
N ALA A 406 -4.55 19.19 1.72
CA ALA A 406 -4.33 20.59 1.42
C ALA A 406 -5.66 21.38 1.55
N PRO A 407 -5.61 22.70 1.81
CA PRO A 407 -6.79 23.55 1.70
C PRO A 407 -7.47 23.31 0.34
N ASP A 408 -8.79 23.12 0.34
CA ASP A 408 -9.63 22.82 -0.83
C ASP A 408 -9.52 21.40 -1.45
N VAL A 409 -8.81 20.47 -0.81
CA VAL A 409 -8.78 19.05 -1.24
C VAL A 409 -9.65 18.19 -0.34
N VAL A 410 -10.65 17.53 -0.93
CA VAL A 410 -11.50 16.54 -0.27
C VAL A 410 -11.09 15.13 -0.70
N LEU A 411 -10.69 14.30 0.26
CA LEU A 411 -10.28 12.92 0.02
C LEU A 411 -11.34 11.94 0.50
N ASP A 412 -11.53 10.84 -0.26
CA ASP A 412 -12.31 9.71 0.20
C ASP A 412 -11.54 8.99 1.31
N VAL A 413 -12.22 8.61 2.39
CA VAL A 413 -11.66 7.80 3.47
C VAL A 413 -12.17 6.36 3.42
N GLY A 414 -13.07 6.06 2.49
CA GLY A 414 -13.72 4.77 2.34
C GLY A 414 -14.77 4.51 3.44
N ASP A 415 -15.13 3.24 3.62
CA ASP A 415 -16.15 2.85 4.60
C ASP A 415 -15.58 2.82 6.02
N ALA A 416 -16.17 3.62 6.91
CA ALA A 416 -15.84 3.62 8.33
C ALA A 416 -17.09 3.49 9.19
N THR A 417 -16.90 3.13 10.47
CA THR A 417 -17.96 3.21 11.48
C THR A 417 -17.73 4.45 12.34
N VAL A 418 -18.71 5.35 12.38
CA VAL A 418 -18.68 6.60 13.12
C VAL A 418 -19.47 6.43 14.41
N LEU A 419 -18.84 6.75 15.55
CA LEU A 419 -19.49 6.84 16.86
C LEU A 419 -19.55 8.30 17.30
N PHE A 420 -20.74 8.74 17.70
CA PHE A 420 -20.94 9.94 18.50
C PHE A 420 -21.32 9.58 19.93
N THR A 421 -20.74 10.30 20.88
CA THR A 421 -21.15 10.27 22.29
C THR A 421 -21.65 11.65 22.70
N ASP A 422 -22.59 11.70 23.63
CA ASP A 422 -23.12 12.94 24.18
C ASP A 422 -23.62 12.73 25.61
N PHE A 423 -23.60 13.78 26.43
CA PHE A 423 -24.14 13.73 27.80
C PHE A 423 -25.41 14.56 27.90
N THR A 424 -26.50 13.94 28.33
CA THR A 424 -27.76 14.66 28.58
C THR A 424 -27.62 15.58 29.78
N ASP A 425 -28.29 16.74 29.75
CA ASP A 425 -28.36 17.67 30.89
C ASP A 425 -27.01 18.20 31.40
N SER A 426 -25.94 18.13 30.60
CA SER A 426 -24.60 18.64 30.96
C SER A 426 -24.61 20.15 31.30
N THR A 427 -25.51 20.93 30.69
CA THR A 427 -25.72 22.35 30.99
C THR A 427 -26.11 22.61 32.45
N LYS A 428 -26.78 21.65 33.13
CA LYS A 428 -27.12 21.76 34.56
C LYS A 428 -25.88 21.73 35.46
N LEU A 429 -24.75 21.17 35.00
CA LEU A 429 -23.49 21.21 35.74
C LEU A 429 -22.97 22.64 35.90
N PHE A 430 -23.11 23.47 34.87
CA PHE A 430 -22.67 24.87 34.89
C PHE A 430 -23.44 25.67 35.95
N ALA A 431 -24.76 25.50 35.99
CA ALA A 431 -25.61 26.13 37.00
C ALA A 431 -25.29 25.66 38.44
N ARG A 432 -24.90 24.39 38.61
CA ARG A 432 -24.68 23.79 39.93
C ARG A 432 -23.27 24.02 40.50
N PHE A 433 -22.24 23.98 39.66
CA PHE A 433 -20.84 23.98 40.09
C PHE A 433 -20.04 25.18 39.59
N GLY A 434 -20.63 26.03 38.73
CA GLY A 434 -19.95 27.12 38.06
C GLY A 434 -19.04 26.65 36.92
N ASP A 435 -18.68 27.58 36.04
CA ASP A 435 -18.09 27.25 34.73
C ASP A 435 -16.79 26.44 34.80
N ARG A 436 -15.84 26.83 35.67
CA ARG A 436 -14.53 26.16 35.74
C ARG A 436 -14.65 24.69 36.17
N MET A 437 -15.43 24.44 37.22
CA MET A 437 -15.62 23.08 37.75
C MET A 437 -16.42 22.22 36.78
N ALA A 438 -17.46 22.78 36.14
CA ALA A 438 -18.23 22.08 35.12
C ALA A 438 -17.35 21.66 33.93
N VAL A 439 -16.52 22.57 33.41
CA VAL A 439 -15.58 22.27 32.32
C VAL A 439 -14.58 21.18 32.72
N GLN A 440 -14.00 21.26 33.92
CA GLN A 440 -13.06 20.24 34.39
C GLN A 440 -13.74 18.86 34.52
N HIS A 441 -14.97 18.83 35.02
CA HIS A 441 -15.73 17.59 35.17
C HIS A 441 -16.07 16.96 33.81
N ILE A 442 -16.53 17.77 32.84
CA ILE A 442 -16.84 17.30 31.48
C ILE A 442 -15.57 16.75 30.80
N ARG A 443 -14.44 17.47 30.89
CA ARG A 443 -13.16 17.00 30.32
C ARG A 443 -12.73 15.66 30.91
N SER A 444 -12.77 15.52 32.24
CA SER A 444 -12.41 14.27 32.89
C SER A 444 -13.30 13.10 32.45
N ARG A 445 -14.59 13.33 32.19
CA ARG A 445 -15.49 12.29 31.66
C ARG A 445 -15.18 11.96 30.21
N LEU A 446 -14.95 12.98 29.37
CA LEU A 446 -14.56 12.78 27.98
C LEU A 446 -13.24 12.02 27.84
N ASP A 447 -12.25 12.30 28.69
CA ASP A 447 -10.98 11.57 28.72
C ASP A 447 -11.19 10.08 29.05
N ALA A 448 -12.10 9.77 29.98
CA ALA A 448 -12.44 8.39 30.32
C ALA A 448 -13.24 7.68 29.22
N VAL A 449 -14.16 8.39 28.54
CA VAL A 449 -14.86 7.88 27.36
C VAL A 449 -13.88 7.60 26.23
N GLU A 450 -12.94 8.50 25.98
CA GLU A 450 -11.88 8.31 24.98
C GLU A 450 -11.03 7.08 25.31
N ALA A 451 -10.66 6.87 26.56
CA ALA A 451 -9.90 5.69 26.98
C ALA A 451 -10.65 4.39 26.62
N CYS A 452 -11.94 4.27 26.97
CA CYS A 452 -12.75 3.11 26.62
C CYS A 452 -12.88 2.93 25.08
N VAL A 453 -13.06 4.02 24.34
CA VAL A 453 -13.06 3.98 22.87
C VAL A 453 -11.74 3.43 22.34
N GLN A 454 -10.60 3.85 22.89
CA GLN A 454 -9.27 3.36 22.51
C GLN A 454 -9.06 1.89 22.86
N ASP A 455 -9.50 1.45 24.05
CA ASP A 455 -9.41 0.05 24.49
C ASP A 455 -10.24 -0.88 23.58
N CYS A 456 -11.36 -0.38 23.05
CA CYS A 456 -12.16 -1.06 22.04
C CYS A 456 -11.62 -0.94 20.60
N GLY A 457 -10.45 -0.33 20.40
CA GLY A 457 -9.82 -0.19 19.08
C GLY A 457 -10.42 0.92 18.19
N GLY A 458 -11.11 1.87 18.79
CA GLY A 458 -11.57 3.10 18.15
C GLY A 458 -10.59 4.25 18.36
N VAL A 459 -10.81 5.33 17.61
CA VAL A 459 -9.99 6.53 17.72
C VAL A 459 -10.84 7.78 17.71
N ARG A 460 -10.63 8.64 18.72
CA ARG A 460 -11.21 9.99 18.77
C ARG A 460 -10.75 10.78 17.56
N VAL A 461 -11.70 11.36 16.83
CA VAL A 461 -11.47 12.36 15.79
C VAL A 461 -11.36 13.73 16.44
N LYS A 462 -12.44 14.18 17.08
CA LYS A 462 -12.57 15.48 17.74
C LYS A 462 -13.59 15.42 18.89
N THR A 463 -13.54 16.41 19.76
CA THR A 463 -14.59 16.66 20.77
C THR A 463 -15.62 17.65 20.23
N LEU A 464 -16.85 17.54 20.72
CA LEU A 464 -18.01 18.33 20.30
C LEU A 464 -18.72 18.85 21.55
N GLY A 465 -18.16 19.91 22.17
CA GLY A 465 -18.63 20.37 23.47
C GLY A 465 -18.37 19.33 24.55
N ASP A 466 -19.42 18.73 25.07
CA ASP A 466 -19.45 17.63 26.03
C ASP A 466 -19.53 16.23 25.38
N GLY A 467 -19.56 16.17 24.05
CA GLY A 467 -19.56 14.93 23.27
C GLY A 467 -18.22 14.59 22.61
N LEU A 468 -18.15 13.38 22.06
CA LEU A 468 -16.99 12.84 21.34
C LEU A 468 -17.43 12.36 19.96
N LEU A 469 -16.62 12.62 18.93
CA LEU A 469 -16.68 11.92 17.64
C LEU A 469 -15.50 10.96 17.55
N ALA A 470 -15.77 9.68 17.27
CA ALA A 470 -14.77 8.65 17.10
C ALA A 470 -15.02 7.78 15.85
N LEU A 471 -13.95 7.17 15.33
CA LEU A 471 -14.00 6.22 14.22
C LEU A 471 -13.55 4.84 14.66
N PHE A 472 -14.15 3.84 14.03
CA PHE A 472 -13.76 2.45 14.10
C PHE A 472 -13.64 1.88 12.69
N SER A 473 -12.60 1.07 12.46
CA SER A 473 -12.42 0.32 11.22
C SER A 473 -13.44 -0.81 11.07
N ARG A 474 -14.01 -1.28 12.19
CA ARG A 474 -14.94 -2.42 12.25
C ARG A 474 -16.16 -2.07 13.11
N PRO A 475 -17.40 -2.32 12.66
CA PRO A 475 -18.59 -1.89 13.38
C PRO A 475 -18.80 -2.60 14.72
N GLU A 476 -18.40 -3.86 14.85
CA GLU A 476 -18.55 -4.61 16.09
C GLU A 476 -17.66 -4.06 17.22
N HIS A 477 -16.54 -3.43 16.89
CA HIS A 477 -15.72 -2.71 17.87
C HIS A 477 -16.43 -1.46 18.40
N ALA A 478 -17.15 -0.73 17.53
CA ALA A 478 -17.95 0.42 17.94
C ALA A 478 -19.12 0.01 18.84
N VAL A 479 -19.78 -1.11 18.52
CA VAL A 479 -20.87 -1.66 19.33
C VAL A 479 -20.36 -2.14 20.69
N ARG A 480 -19.20 -2.82 20.75
CA ARG A 480 -18.54 -3.20 22.00
C ARG A 480 -18.21 -1.99 22.88
N ALA A 481 -17.63 -0.93 22.29
CA ALA A 481 -17.36 0.31 23.01
C ALA A 481 -18.64 0.89 23.63
N CYS A 482 -19.75 0.87 22.89
CA CYS A 482 -21.02 1.35 23.43
C CYS A 482 -21.50 0.49 24.59
N ASP A 483 -21.37 -0.82 24.48
CA ASP A 483 -21.75 -1.77 25.52
C ASP A 483 -20.93 -1.55 26.80
N GLU A 484 -19.61 -1.45 26.69
CA GLU A 484 -18.71 -1.16 27.82
C GLU A 484 -19.03 0.20 28.46
N LEU A 485 -19.21 1.26 27.66
CA LEU A 485 -19.55 2.59 28.14
C LEU A 485 -20.86 2.58 28.93
N LEU A 486 -21.91 1.92 28.43
CA LEU A 486 -23.21 1.83 29.08
C LEU A 486 -23.22 0.92 30.32
N HIS A 487 -22.29 -0.03 30.44
CA HIS A 487 -22.14 -0.85 31.64
C HIS A 487 -21.16 -0.26 32.66
N SER A 488 -20.37 0.73 32.28
CA SER A 488 -19.42 1.42 33.16
C SER A 488 -20.09 2.50 34.04
N PRO A 489 -19.41 2.96 35.11
CA PRO A 489 -19.83 4.15 35.87
C PRO A 489 -19.89 5.44 35.03
N LEU A 490 -19.24 5.47 33.86
CA LEU A 490 -19.19 6.64 32.98
C LEU A 490 -20.56 6.95 32.34
N ARG A 491 -21.49 5.99 32.34
CA ARG A 491 -22.85 6.17 31.81
C ARG A 491 -23.63 7.28 32.52
N GLY A 492 -23.26 7.63 33.75
CA GLY A 492 -23.97 8.59 34.59
C GLY A 492 -25.08 7.95 35.41
N LEU A 493 -25.15 8.33 36.70
CA LEU A 493 -26.18 7.90 37.63
C LEU A 493 -27.41 8.81 37.59
N PRO A 494 -28.56 8.42 38.18
CA PRO A 494 -29.70 9.32 38.32
C PRO A 494 -29.30 10.65 38.98
N GLY A 495 -29.64 11.77 38.33
CA GLY A 495 -29.29 13.12 38.79
C GLY A 495 -27.90 13.62 38.34
N GLU A 496 -27.16 12.82 37.57
CA GLU A 496 -25.96 13.21 36.85
C GLU A 496 -26.22 13.27 35.33
N PRO A 497 -25.34 13.92 34.56
CA PRO A 497 -25.39 13.81 33.10
C PRO A 497 -25.24 12.37 32.64
N GLN A 498 -26.19 11.91 31.83
CA GLN A 498 -26.28 10.53 31.36
C GLN A 498 -25.81 10.41 29.93
N LEU A 499 -25.07 9.35 29.64
CA LEU A 499 -24.48 9.11 28.32
C LEU A 499 -25.54 8.64 27.33
N ARG A 500 -25.46 9.14 26.11
CA ARG A 500 -26.18 8.61 24.94
C ARG A 500 -25.24 8.45 23.77
N LEU A 501 -25.49 7.45 22.94
CA LEU A 501 -24.55 6.99 21.91
C LEU A 501 -25.25 6.82 20.56
N GLY A 502 -24.56 7.20 19.48
CA GLY A 502 -25.06 7.10 18.11
C GLY A 502 -24.02 6.53 17.16
N ILE A 503 -24.37 5.50 16.40
CA ILE A 503 -23.46 4.84 15.45
C ILE A 503 -24.03 4.83 14.03
N ALA A 504 -23.19 5.10 13.04
CA ALA A 504 -23.51 4.81 11.65
C ALA A 504 -22.29 4.24 10.93
N ARG A 505 -22.54 3.49 9.86
CA ARG A 505 -21.50 2.93 8.99
C ARG A 505 -21.76 3.34 7.55
N GLY A 506 -20.68 3.67 6.85
CA GLY A 506 -20.72 4.01 5.43
C GLY A 506 -19.51 4.83 4.99
N PRO A 507 -19.52 5.33 3.75
CA PRO A 507 -18.44 6.12 3.21
C PRO A 507 -18.32 7.45 3.94
N ILE A 508 -17.09 7.91 4.14
CA ILE A 508 -16.77 9.19 4.74
C ILE A 508 -15.70 9.93 3.93
N LEU A 509 -15.74 11.26 4.03
CA LEU A 509 -14.80 12.17 3.39
C LEU A 509 -13.94 12.86 4.46
N THR A 510 -12.75 13.31 4.08
CA THR A 510 -11.91 14.17 4.92
C THR A 510 -11.38 15.36 4.13
N GLU A 511 -11.30 16.50 4.80
CA GLU A 511 -10.76 17.76 4.25
C GLU A 511 -9.87 18.45 5.30
N HIS A 512 -9.18 19.50 4.86
CA HIS A 512 -8.41 20.35 5.75
C HIS A 512 -9.31 21.10 6.74
N THR A 513 -9.00 21.07 8.03
CA THR A 513 -9.66 21.91 9.04
C THR A 513 -8.65 22.61 9.93
N ASP A 514 -9.00 23.82 10.39
CA ASP A 514 -8.14 24.68 11.21
C ASP A 514 -7.77 24.05 12.58
N ALA A 515 -8.45 22.97 12.98
CA ALA A 515 -8.30 22.29 14.27
C ALA A 515 -7.68 20.88 14.11
N ALA A 516 -6.34 20.82 14.15
CA ALA A 516 -5.52 19.73 14.70
C ALA A 516 -5.72 18.27 14.23
N GLY A 517 -6.25 17.97 13.04
CA GLY A 517 -6.20 16.59 12.51
C GLY A 517 -7.08 16.27 11.29
N LEU A 518 -7.43 14.99 11.15
CA LEU A 518 -8.48 14.52 10.23
C LEU A 518 -9.83 15.01 10.75
N ASP A 519 -10.60 15.72 9.93
CA ASP A 519 -12.05 15.85 10.13
C ASP A 519 -12.80 14.86 9.23
N CYS A 520 -14.03 14.54 9.59
CA CYS A 520 -14.85 13.59 8.85
C CYS A 520 -16.19 14.22 8.46
N LEU A 521 -16.52 14.10 7.19
CA LEU A 521 -17.73 14.66 6.60
C LEU A 521 -18.50 13.58 5.83
N GLY A 522 -19.76 13.90 5.53
CA GLY A 522 -20.63 13.08 4.68
C GLY A 522 -21.90 12.57 5.37
N ALA A 523 -22.73 11.89 4.59
CA ALA A 523 -24.04 11.39 5.03
C ALA A 523 -23.94 10.42 6.21
N THR A 524 -22.87 9.62 6.28
CA THR A 524 -22.60 8.69 7.38
C THR A 524 -22.40 9.43 8.71
N VAL A 525 -21.64 10.51 8.71
CA VAL A 525 -21.41 11.36 9.89
C VAL A 525 -22.73 12.01 10.33
N ALA A 526 -23.51 12.53 9.39
CA ALA A 526 -24.82 13.11 9.67
C ALA A 526 -25.83 12.06 10.21
N ALA A 527 -25.75 10.81 9.73
CA ALA A 527 -26.59 9.73 10.24
C ALA A 527 -26.21 9.33 11.67
N ALA A 528 -24.92 9.25 12.00
CA ALA A 528 -24.46 8.99 13.37
C ALA A 528 -24.82 10.13 14.34
N ALA A 529 -24.67 11.39 13.90
CA ALA A 529 -25.10 12.56 14.67
C ALA A 529 -26.61 12.54 14.96
N ARG A 530 -27.43 12.14 13.98
CA ARG A 530 -28.87 11.97 14.16
C ARG A 530 -29.21 10.81 15.08
N ALA A 531 -28.44 9.72 15.02
CA ALA A 531 -28.61 8.58 15.90
C ALA A 531 -28.40 8.98 17.38
N VAL A 532 -27.32 9.70 17.69
CA VAL A 532 -27.06 10.16 19.07
C VAL A 532 -28.08 11.21 19.53
N TYR A 533 -28.48 12.12 18.64
CA TYR A 533 -29.45 13.17 18.98
C TYR A 533 -30.81 12.58 19.41
N ASN A 534 -31.24 11.53 18.72
CA ASN A 534 -32.49 10.83 19.00
C ASN A 534 -32.34 9.68 20.02
N ALA A 535 -31.15 9.43 20.56
CA ALA A 535 -30.94 8.39 21.55
C ALA A 535 -31.48 8.84 22.92
N PRO A 536 -32.37 8.07 23.56
CA PRO A 536 -32.71 8.27 24.96
C PRO A 536 -31.46 8.19 25.86
N PRO A 537 -31.49 8.79 27.07
CA PRO A 537 -30.42 8.62 28.05
C PRO A 537 -30.13 7.13 28.32
N LEU A 538 -28.85 6.80 28.50
CA LEU A 538 -28.37 5.44 28.79
C LEU A 538 -28.66 4.41 27.68
N THR A 539 -28.73 4.86 26.43
CA THR A 539 -28.95 3.98 25.28
C THR A 539 -27.94 4.24 24.16
N ALA A 540 -27.75 3.22 23.32
CA ALA A 540 -27.04 3.33 22.06
C ALA A 540 -28.02 3.13 20.89
N ARG A 541 -27.97 4.02 19.90
CA ARG A 541 -28.74 3.89 18.65
C ARG A 541 -27.82 3.75 17.45
N TRP A 542 -28.21 2.96 16.45
CA TRP A 542 -27.44 2.85 15.21
C TRP A 542 -28.24 2.55 13.97
N THR A 543 -27.66 2.86 12.80
CA THR A 543 -28.28 2.64 11.48
C THR A 543 -28.31 1.16 11.08
N GLY A 544 -29.19 0.80 10.13
CA GLY A 544 -29.34 -0.58 9.63
C GLY A 544 -28.06 -1.23 9.09
N LEU A 545 -27.13 -0.46 8.49
CA LEU A 545 -25.84 -1.02 8.00
C LEU A 545 -24.92 -1.52 9.14
N VAL A 546 -25.04 -0.94 10.34
CA VAL A 546 -24.35 -1.45 11.53
C VAL A 546 -25.03 -2.72 12.02
N GLN A 547 -26.37 -2.73 12.07
CA GLN A 547 -27.13 -3.90 12.49
C GLN A 547 -26.90 -5.09 11.55
N ALA A 548 -26.88 -4.89 10.24
CA ALA A 548 -26.75 -5.96 9.26
C ALA A 548 -25.37 -6.64 9.26
N ASP A 549 -24.37 -6.08 9.94
CA ASP A 549 -23.02 -6.66 9.95
C ASP A 549 -22.98 -8.02 10.70
N PRO A 550 -22.45 -9.10 10.08
CA PRO A 550 -22.41 -10.42 10.69
C PRO A 550 -21.62 -10.49 12.00
N HIS A 551 -20.54 -9.69 12.14
CA HIS A 551 -19.73 -9.66 13.35
C HIS A 551 -20.46 -8.95 14.50
N VAL A 552 -21.24 -7.90 14.19
CA VAL A 552 -22.14 -7.25 15.15
C VAL A 552 -23.20 -8.25 15.62
N GLN A 553 -23.88 -8.94 14.71
CA GLN A 553 -24.89 -9.95 15.07
C GLN A 553 -24.34 -11.10 15.91
N ARG A 554 -23.10 -11.50 15.67
CA ARG A 554 -22.41 -12.47 16.53
C ARG A 554 -22.17 -11.92 17.92
N TYR A 555 -21.56 -10.72 18.03
CA TYR A 555 -21.29 -10.08 19.32
C TYR A 555 -22.55 -9.93 20.17
N LEU A 556 -23.64 -9.42 19.59
CA LEU A 556 -24.91 -9.20 20.31
C LEU A 556 -25.49 -10.49 20.89
N ARG A 557 -25.36 -11.61 20.18
CA ARG A 557 -25.79 -12.95 20.67
C ARG A 557 -24.90 -13.43 21.82
N GLU A 558 -23.59 -13.25 21.70
CA GLU A 558 -22.61 -13.66 22.73
C GLU A 558 -22.76 -12.83 24.01
N ALA A 559 -23.00 -11.52 23.87
CA ALA A 559 -23.20 -10.60 24.98
C ALA A 559 -24.61 -10.67 25.60
N ASN A 560 -25.53 -11.45 25.01
CA ASN A 560 -26.96 -11.50 25.37
C ASN A 560 -27.60 -10.09 25.44
N ALA A 561 -27.17 -9.20 24.54
CA ALA A 561 -27.60 -7.81 24.50
C ALA A 561 -29.02 -7.69 23.92
N GLN A 562 -29.89 -6.95 24.62
CA GLN A 562 -31.25 -6.69 24.14
C GLN A 562 -31.23 -5.52 23.15
N VAL A 563 -31.59 -5.81 21.90
CA VAL A 563 -31.65 -4.81 20.81
C VAL A 563 -33.02 -4.84 20.16
N GLU A 564 -33.66 -3.69 20.11
CA GLU A 564 -34.99 -3.51 19.52
C GLU A 564 -34.92 -2.55 18.31
N PRO A 565 -35.81 -2.71 17.30
CA PRO A 565 -36.04 -1.67 16.30
C PRO A 565 -36.52 -0.37 16.97
N ASP A 566 -35.95 0.77 16.58
CA ASP A 566 -36.32 2.10 17.08
C ASP A 566 -36.62 3.01 15.88
N GLY A 567 -37.87 2.94 15.42
CA GLY A 567 -38.33 3.54 14.16
C GLY A 567 -37.98 2.70 12.93
N GLU A 568 -38.16 3.27 11.73
CA GLU A 568 -37.90 2.57 10.46
C GLU A 568 -36.40 2.40 10.15
N THR A 569 -35.54 3.23 10.72
CA THR A 569 -34.15 3.39 10.27
C THR A 569 -33.08 3.08 11.31
N PHE A 570 -33.45 2.87 12.58
CA PHE A 570 -32.50 2.66 13.67
C PHE A 570 -32.81 1.42 14.52
N HIS A 571 -31.79 0.94 15.21
CA HIS A 571 -31.88 -0.06 16.26
C HIS A 571 -31.36 0.54 17.57
N ARG A 572 -31.89 0.08 18.71
CA ARG A 572 -31.55 0.58 20.04
C ARG A 572 -31.14 -0.54 20.97
N MET A 573 -30.02 -0.35 21.66
CA MET A 573 -29.57 -1.18 22.77
C MET A 573 -29.82 -0.45 24.10
N THR A 574 -30.36 -1.19 25.06
CA THR A 574 -30.66 -0.70 26.41
C THR A 574 -29.97 -1.57 27.45
N VAL A 575 -29.43 -0.95 28.50
CA VAL A 575 -28.95 -1.66 29.68
C VAL A 575 -30.08 -1.67 30.72
N PRO A 576 -30.35 -2.80 31.41
CA PRO A 576 -31.34 -2.81 32.49
C PRO A 576 -30.94 -1.79 33.56
N VAL A 577 -31.86 -0.87 33.88
CA VAL A 577 -31.67 0.07 34.99
C VAL A 577 -31.71 -0.74 36.28
N ILE A 578 -30.54 -0.98 36.88
CA ILE A 578 -30.47 -1.53 38.23
C ILE A 578 -30.98 -0.42 39.15
N SER A 579 -32.24 -0.52 39.54
CA SER A 579 -32.81 0.29 40.63
C SER A 579 -32.05 -0.05 41.90
N VAL A 580 -31.20 0.88 42.35
CA VAL A 580 -30.50 0.84 43.64
C VAL A 580 -31.47 1.15 44.76
#